data_AF-A0A433QMB9-F1
#
_entry.id   AF-A0A433QMB9-F1
#
_cell.length_a   1.000
_cell.length_b   1.000
_cell.length_c   1.000
_cell.angle_alpha   90.00
_cell.angle_beta   90.00
_cell.angle_gamma   90.00
#
_symmetry.space_group_name_H-M   'P 1'
#
loop_
_entity.id
_entity.type
_entity.pdbx_description
1 polymer ?
#
loop_
_entity_poly.entity_id
_entity_poly.type
_entity_poly.pdbx_seq_one_letter_code
_entity_poly.pdbx_strand_id
1 'polypeptide(L)'
;MFLERLDVTDLQHDKMSLCRAQIELTNRWASRHSDIKFLSMHPGWTDTPGLAKSMTGFYDKLKLSMRTSDLGADTINWAACRAEAFYWVSEFG
;
A
#
# COMPACT_ATOMS: atom_id res chain seq x y z
N MET A 1 5.90 15.23 -11.85
CA MET A 1 6.18 14.78 -10.47
C MET A 1 5.43 15.73 -9.54
N PHE A 2 4.18 15.41 -9.21
CA PHE A 2 3.32 16.23 -8.35
C PHE A 2 3.70 15.97 -6.90
N LEU A 3 4.73 16.67 -6.40
CA LEU A 3 5.13 16.60 -5.00
C LEU A 3 4.54 17.80 -4.26
N GLU A 4 3.25 17.71 -3.94
CA GLU A 4 2.72 18.51 -2.86
C GLU A 4 3.30 17.95 -1.55
N ARG A 5 3.93 18.81 -0.74
CA ARG A 5 4.54 18.41 0.53
C ARG A 5 3.41 17.93 1.44
N LEU A 6 3.41 16.64 1.78
CA LEU A 6 2.38 16.03 2.62
C LEU A 6 2.37 16.71 3.99
N ASP A 7 1.27 17.37 4.35
CA ASP A 7 1.06 17.85 5.71
C ASP A 7 0.68 16.67 6.60
N VAL A 8 1.66 16.21 7.40
CA VAL A 8 1.52 15.07 8.31
C VAL A 8 1.02 15.47 9.69
N THR A 9 0.69 16.75 9.92
CA THR A 9 0.25 17.25 11.24
C THR A 9 -1.20 16.87 11.57
N ASP A 10 -2.03 16.63 10.55
CA ASP A 10 -3.41 16.16 10.63
C ASP A 10 -3.50 14.63 10.85
N LEU A 11 -2.51 13.89 10.36
CA LEU A 11 -2.47 12.44 10.52
C LEU A 11 -2.18 12.17 11.99
N GLN A 12 -3.21 11.77 12.74
CA GLN A 12 -3.19 11.46 14.18
C GLN A 12 -1.98 10.58 14.55
N HIS A 13 -0.84 11.22 14.77
CA HIS A 13 0.48 10.60 14.76
C HIS A 13 0.64 9.61 15.92
N ASP A 14 -0.11 9.84 16.99
CA ASP A 14 -0.07 9.03 18.22
C ASP A 14 -0.95 7.77 18.20
N LYS A 15 -1.83 7.59 17.20
CA LYS A 15 -2.81 6.47 17.19
C LYS A 15 -2.93 5.70 15.88
N MET A 16 -2.50 6.29 14.76
CA MET A 16 -2.68 5.70 13.43
C MET A 16 -1.43 4.91 13.01
N SER A 17 -1.58 3.63 12.65
CA SER A 17 -0.46 2.89 12.03
C SER A 17 -0.21 3.43 10.62
N LEU A 18 1.04 3.36 10.16
CA LEU A 18 1.44 3.75 8.79
C LEU A 18 0.52 3.16 7.71
N CYS A 19 0.11 1.89 7.85
CA CYS A 19 -0.83 1.25 6.92
C CYS A 19 -2.22 1.93 6.90
N ARG A 20 -2.73 2.36 8.06
CA ARG A 20 -4.02 3.06 8.13
C ARG A 20 -3.93 4.48 7.55
N ALA A 21 -2.82 5.17 7.79
CA ALA A 21 -2.58 6.48 7.19
C ALA A 21 -2.56 6.41 5.65
N GLN A 22 -1.98 5.35 5.06
CA GLN A 22 -1.95 5.15 3.61
C GLN A 22 -3.36 5.00 3.01
N ILE A 23 -4.26 4.30 3.69
CA ILE A 23 -5.66 4.13 3.26
C ILE A 23 -6.39 5.47 3.30
N GLU A 24 -6.25 6.22 4.39
CA GLU A 24 -6.90 7.53 4.53
C GLU A 24 -6.42 8.51 3.46
N LEU A 25 -5.11 8.54 3.19
CA LEU A 25 -4.55 9.35 2.11
C LEU A 25 -5.16 8.95 0.76
N THR A 26 -5.24 7.66 0.47
CA THR A 26 -5.85 7.16 -0.77
C THR A 26 -7.26 7.72 -0.97
N ASN A 27 -8.10 7.66 0.07
CA ASN A 27 -9.47 8.20 0.03
C ASN A 27 -9.51 9.71 -0.18
N ARG A 28 -8.69 10.46 0.58
CA ARG A 28 -8.62 11.93 0.48
C ARG A 28 -8.22 12.39 -0.93
N TRP A 29 -7.19 11.79 -1.50
CA TRP A 29 -6.74 12.14 -2.86
C TRP A 29 -7.76 11.73 -3.92
N ALA A 30 -8.39 10.56 -3.80
CA ALA A 30 -9.45 10.13 -4.70
C ALA A 30 -10.65 11.10 -4.73
N SER A 31 -11.02 11.69 -3.58
CA SER A 31 -12.10 12.69 -3.53
C SER A 31 -11.78 14.01 -4.24
N ARG A 32 -10.49 14.34 -4.41
CA ARG A 32 -10.03 15.61 -5.01
C ARG A 32 -9.73 15.49 -6.50
N HIS A 33 -9.45 14.28 -6.98
CA HIS A 33 -9.04 14.00 -8.35
C HIS A 33 -9.85 12.83 -8.91
N SER A 34 -10.95 13.13 -9.59
CA SER A 34 -11.85 12.10 -10.14
C SER A 34 -11.30 11.40 -11.39
N ASP A 35 -10.32 12.01 -12.05
CA ASP A 35 -9.64 11.52 -13.24
C ASP A 35 -8.47 10.57 -12.92
N ILE A 36 -8.01 10.54 -11.67
CA ILE A 36 -6.90 9.70 -11.21
C ILE A 36 -7.43 8.68 -10.18
N LYS A 37 -7.08 7.40 -10.36
CA LYS A 37 -7.39 6.36 -9.37
C LYS A 37 -6.22 6.22 -8.40
N PHE A 38 -6.52 6.35 -7.11
CA PHE A 38 -5.58 6.13 -6.02
C PHE A 38 -5.87 4.77 -5.40
N LEU A 39 -4.82 3.97 -5.19
CA LEU A 39 -4.94 2.62 -4.65
C LEU A 39 -3.87 2.40 -3.59
N SER A 40 -4.22 1.59 -2.59
CA SER A 40 -3.29 1.11 -1.56
C SER A 40 -3.38 -0.41 -1.49
N MET A 41 -2.25 -1.07 -1.22
CA MET A 41 -2.19 -2.53 -1.06
C MET A 41 -1.26 -2.90 0.10
N HIS A 42 -1.58 -4.01 0.76
CA HIS A 42 -0.70 -4.62 1.74
C HIS A 42 -0.12 -5.92 1.14
N PRO A 43 1.20 -6.02 0.91
CA PRO A 43 1.80 -7.16 0.22
C PRO A 43 1.85 -8.44 1.08
N GLY A 44 1.33 -8.40 2.31
CA GLY A 44 1.43 -9.49 3.27
C GLY A 44 2.89 -9.73 3.69
N TRP A 45 3.20 -10.98 4.06
CA TRP A 45 4.57 -11.38 4.39
C TRP A 45 5.34 -11.73 3.11
N THR A 46 6.04 -10.72 2.57
CA THR A 46 6.86 -10.84 1.37
C THR A 46 8.33 -10.71 1.72
N ASP A 47 9.15 -11.64 1.21
CA ASP A 47 10.59 -11.62 1.36
C ASP A 47 11.19 -10.42 0.61
N THR A 48 11.56 -9.38 1.36
CA THR A 48 12.19 -8.17 0.81
C THR A 48 13.39 -7.76 1.66
N PRO A 49 14.42 -7.12 1.06
CA PRO A 49 15.56 -6.60 1.82
C PRO A 49 15.17 -5.60 2.92
N GLY A 50 14.04 -4.88 2.74
CA GLY A 50 13.51 -3.95 3.73
C GLY A 50 13.03 -4.67 5.00
N LEU A 51 12.25 -5.75 4.84
CA LEU A 51 11.76 -6.55 5.95
C LEU A 51 12.90 -7.22 6.73
N ALA A 52 13.89 -7.77 6.01
CA ALA A 52 15.06 -8.41 6.64
C ALA A 52 15.85 -7.43 7.53
N LYS A 53 15.95 -6.16 7.12
CA LYS A 53 16.64 -5.11 7.87
C LYS A 53 15.83 -4.53 9.03
N SER A 54 14.51 -4.39 8.86
CA SER A 54 13.65 -3.75 9.87
C SER A 54 13.14 -4.72 10.94
N MET A 55 13.06 -6.02 10.63
CA MET A 55 12.50 -7.04 11.51
C MET A 55 13.32 -8.35 11.49
N THR A 56 14.63 -8.25 11.68
CA THR A 56 15.57 -9.38 11.52
C THR A 56 15.16 -10.65 12.30
N GLY A 57 14.79 -10.53 13.57
CA GLY A 57 14.37 -11.70 14.37
C GLY A 57 13.06 -12.34 13.93
N PHE A 58 12.16 -11.58 13.30
CA PHE A 58 10.95 -12.11 12.66
C PHE A 58 11.30 -12.78 11.33
N TYR A 59 12.14 -12.12 10.53
CA TYR A 59 12.61 -12.60 9.25
C TYR A 59 13.31 -13.96 9.36
N ASP A 60 14.25 -14.10 10.29
CA ASP A 60 14.99 -15.35 10.47
C ASP A 60 14.09 -16.54 10.84
N LYS A 61 13.00 -16.30 11.57
CA LYS A 61 12.03 -17.33 11.97
C LYS A 61 11.09 -17.74 10.84
N LEU A 62 10.77 -16.84 9.91
CA LEU A 62 9.64 -17.02 9.00
C LEU A 62 10.00 -16.94 7.51
N LYS A 63 11.24 -16.62 7.15
CA LYS A 63 11.69 -16.44 5.75
C LYS A 63 11.32 -17.59 4.81
N LEU A 64 11.30 -18.83 5.31
CA LEU A 64 10.94 -20.01 4.50
C LEU A 64 9.44 -20.11 4.16
N SER A 65 8.58 -19.38 4.88
CA SER A 65 7.13 -19.35 4.68
C SER A 65 6.65 -18.03 4.05
N MET A 66 7.57 -17.15 3.66
CA MET A 66 7.22 -15.87 3.05
C MET A 66 6.91 -16.01 1.55
N ARG A 67 6.10 -15.10 1.04
CA ARG A 67 5.89 -14.93 -0.39
C ARG A 67 7.18 -14.40 -1.05
N THR A 68 7.41 -14.77 -2.30
CA THR A 68 8.43 -14.13 -3.13
C THR A 68 8.03 -12.69 -3.45
N SER A 69 8.99 -11.85 -3.83
CA SER A 69 8.74 -10.47 -4.27
C SER A 69 7.70 -10.38 -5.39
N ASP A 70 7.79 -11.28 -6.37
CA ASP A 70 6.89 -11.30 -7.52
C ASP A 70 5.45 -11.60 -7.09
N LEU A 71 5.30 -12.56 -6.17
CA LEU A 71 4.01 -12.82 -5.56
C LEU A 71 3.56 -11.61 -4.75
N GLY A 72 4.40 -10.97 -3.94
CA GLY A 72 4.00 -9.79 -3.17
C GLY A 72 3.54 -8.59 -4.02
N ALA A 73 4.02 -8.50 -5.27
CA ALA A 73 3.68 -7.43 -6.21
C ALA A 73 2.51 -7.77 -7.17
N ASP A 74 2.01 -9.01 -7.15
CA ASP A 74 1.02 -9.52 -8.11
C ASP A 74 -0.23 -8.61 -8.22
N THR A 75 -0.74 -8.18 -7.08
CA THR A 75 -2.00 -7.47 -6.96
C THR A 75 -1.85 -6.01 -7.39
N ILE A 76 -0.72 -5.36 -7.06
CA ILE A 76 -0.49 -3.97 -7.50
C ILE A 76 -0.18 -3.92 -8.99
N ASN A 77 0.51 -4.94 -9.52
CA ASN A 77 0.74 -5.07 -10.95
C ASN A 77 -0.58 -5.31 -11.70
N TRP A 78 -1.43 -6.20 -11.19
CA TRP A 78 -2.77 -6.40 -11.74
C TRP A 78 -3.55 -5.07 -11.75
N ALA A 79 -3.58 -4.36 -10.63
CA ALA A 79 -4.32 -3.12 -10.50
C ALA A 79 -3.80 -1.99 -11.40
N ALA A 80 -2.48 -1.93 -11.62
CA ALA A 80 -1.85 -0.93 -12.48
C ALA A 80 -2.03 -1.23 -13.99
N CYS A 81 -2.17 -2.50 -14.36
CA CYS A 81 -2.17 -2.92 -15.77
C CYS A 81 -3.54 -3.29 -16.33
N ARG A 82 -4.58 -3.45 -15.49
CA ARG A 82 -5.91 -3.91 -15.92
C ARG A 82 -6.96 -2.82 -15.81
N ALA A 83 -7.69 -2.60 -16.90
CA ALA A 83 -8.79 -1.64 -16.92
C ALA A 83 -9.93 -2.05 -15.98
N GLU A 84 -10.09 -3.36 -15.75
CA GLU A 84 -11.06 -3.96 -14.84
C GLU A 84 -10.87 -3.47 -13.40
N ALA A 85 -9.63 -3.21 -12.99
CA ALA A 85 -9.33 -2.65 -11.67
C ALA A 85 -9.98 -1.27 -11.45
N PHE A 86 -10.28 -0.53 -12.52
CA PHE A 86 -10.95 0.76 -12.44
C PHE A 86 -12.44 0.65 -12.09
N TYR A 87 -13.07 -0.48 -12.40
CA TYR A 87 -14.50 -0.72 -12.13
C TYR A 87 -14.72 -1.40 -10.77
N TRP A 88 -13.84 -2.33 -10.39
CA TRP A 88 -13.95 -3.06 -9.13
C TRP A 88 -13.91 -2.16 -7.89
N VAL A 89 -13.17 -1.05 -7.95
CA VAL A 89 -13.04 -0.13 -6.80
C VAL A 89 -14.27 0.77 -6.65
N SER A 90 -15.06 0.99 -7.71
CA SER A 90 -16.30 1.77 -7.63
C SER A 90 -17.50 1.02 -7.05
N GLU A 91 -17.43 -0.31 -6.90
CA GLU A 91 -18.54 -1.12 -6.35
C GLU A 91 -18.49 -1.29 -4.82
N PHE A 92 -17.36 -0.95 -4.19
CA PHE A 92 -17.14 -1.07 -2.74
C PHE A 92 -16.94 0.30 -2.05
N GLY A 93 -17.26 1.39 -2.73
CA GLY A 93 -17.22 2.77 -2.21
C GLY A 93 -18.57 3.26 -1.72
#